data_AF-A0A5D3WP75-F1
#
_entry.id   AF-A0A5D3WP75-F1
#
_cell.length_a   1.000
_cell.length_b   1.000
_cell.length_c   1.000
_cell.angle_alpha   90.00
_cell.angle_beta   90.00
_cell.angle_gamma   90.00
#
_symmetry.space_group_name_H-M   'P 1'
#
loop_
_entity.id
_entity.type
_entity.pdbx_description
1 polymer ?
#
loop_
_entity_poly.entity_id
_entity_poly.type
_entity_poly.pdbx_seq_one_letter_code
_entity_poly.pdbx_strand_id
1 'polypeptide(L)'
;MFFPVGTVRLASGVRILYPCFMRNLLGSILVVILLLWPLASAGPAAISAFQFQSFAEQCFRLLKAGRFEQLARLYHLPAGYPPERIRRERREITAGLERLTEVFGAPDGCAEVEGEAAMQLFELEGLDAGYWRDRPRSNRVACRTTFDRMGSGRVVFRIVVYDRRLQLRSVGFALPGGSKRAQRAGRELGRQPTE
;
A
#
# COMPACT_ATOMS: atom_id res chain seq x y z
N MET A 1 -29.90 52.35 42.78
CA MET A 1 -28.69 53.03 42.30
C MET A 1 -29.03 53.60 40.93
N PHE A 2 -29.15 54.92 40.87
CA PHE A 2 -29.57 55.68 39.68
C PHE A 2 -28.42 55.81 38.70
N PHE A 3 -28.68 55.63 37.40
CA PHE A 3 -27.85 56.16 36.32
C PHE A 3 -28.75 56.84 35.28
N PRO A 4 -28.31 57.98 34.71
CA PRO A 4 -29.21 58.95 34.09
C PRO A 4 -29.52 58.61 32.63
N VAL A 5 -30.75 58.92 32.22
CA VAL A 5 -31.17 58.96 30.81
C VAL A 5 -30.77 60.34 30.25
N GLY A 6 -29.71 60.38 29.46
CA GLY A 6 -29.33 61.55 28.67
C GLY A 6 -29.99 61.50 27.29
N THR A 7 -30.92 62.42 27.03
CA THR A 7 -31.52 62.63 25.71
C THR A 7 -30.78 63.77 25.01
N VAL A 8 -30.07 63.47 23.92
CA VAL A 8 -29.49 64.50 23.03
C VAL A 8 -30.38 64.61 21.80
N ARG A 9 -31.00 65.78 21.62
CA ARG A 9 -31.78 66.14 20.44
C ARG A 9 -30.84 66.87 19.47
N LEU A 10 -30.56 66.29 18.30
CA LEU A 10 -29.89 66.97 17.21
C LEU A 10 -30.89 67.30 16.10
N ALA A 11 -30.97 68.59 15.79
CA ALA A 11 -31.76 69.17 14.72
C ALA A 11 -31.04 68.98 13.38
N SER A 12 -31.24 67.85 12.72
CA SER A 12 -31.05 67.69 11.26
C SER A 12 -31.52 66.30 10.87
N GLY A 13 -32.61 66.25 10.09
CA GLY A 13 -33.26 65.02 9.65
C GLY A 13 -32.47 64.25 8.62
N VAL A 14 -31.40 63.57 9.03
CA VAL A 14 -30.75 62.52 8.24
C VAL A 14 -30.42 61.33 9.14
N ARG A 15 -31.17 60.24 9.00
CA ARG A 15 -30.85 58.95 9.61
C ARG A 15 -29.93 58.18 8.66
N ILE A 16 -28.62 58.22 8.89
CA ILE A 16 -27.69 57.25 8.31
C ILE A 16 -27.56 56.10 9.30
N LEU A 17 -28.20 54.97 8.98
CA LEU A 17 -27.97 53.68 9.63
C LEU A 17 -26.57 53.20 9.23
N TYR A 18 -25.58 53.42 10.08
CA TYR A 18 -24.31 52.72 9.98
C TYR A 18 -24.55 51.23 10.21
N PRO A 19 -24.14 50.33 9.28
CA PRO A 19 -24.23 48.90 9.55
C PRO A 19 -23.12 48.53 10.55
N CYS A 20 -23.47 48.49 11.83
CA CYS A 20 -22.65 47.88 12.89
C CYS A 20 -22.47 46.36 12.73
N PHE A 21 -22.93 45.77 11.62
CA PHE A 21 -22.95 44.33 11.41
C PHE A 21 -21.70 43.74 10.74
N MET A 22 -20.76 44.57 10.25
CA MET A 22 -19.60 44.05 9.50
C MET A 22 -18.33 43.79 10.34
N ARG A 23 -18.28 44.21 11.61
CA ARG A 23 -17.07 44.02 12.43
C ARG A 23 -16.97 42.63 13.06
N ASN A 24 -18.10 41.96 13.29
CA ASN A 24 -18.13 40.60 13.82
C ASN A 24 -17.97 39.52 12.74
N LEU A 25 -18.33 39.80 11.49
CA LEU A 25 -18.26 38.81 10.41
C LEU A 25 -16.80 38.48 10.00
N LEU A 26 -15.94 39.50 9.93
CA LEU A 26 -14.51 39.33 9.61
C LEU A 26 -13.75 38.55 10.68
N GLY A 27 -14.07 38.76 11.96
CA GLY A 27 -13.48 38.00 13.07
C GLY A 27 -13.90 36.53 13.04
N SER A 28 -15.17 36.23 12.77
CA SER A 28 -15.67 34.86 12.65
C SER A 28 -15.05 34.10 11.47
N ILE A 29 -14.86 34.76 10.33
CA ILE A 29 -14.20 34.15 9.15
C ILE A 29 -12.73 33.83 9.45
N LEU A 30 -12.00 34.74 10.12
CA LEU A 30 -10.59 34.53 10.47
C LEU A 30 -10.41 33.36 11.46
N VAL A 31 -11.30 33.22 12.44
CA VAL A 31 -11.29 32.10 13.40
C VAL A 31 -11.60 30.77 12.70
N VAL A 32 -12.54 30.73 11.76
CA VAL A 32 -12.83 29.51 10.97
C VAL A 32 -11.63 29.13 10.08
N ILE A 33 -10.95 30.09 9.46
CA ILE A 33 -9.76 29.84 8.65
C ILE A 33 -8.59 29.32 9.52
N LEU A 34 -8.39 29.89 10.71
CA LEU A 34 -7.35 29.45 11.66
C LEU A 34 -7.64 28.06 12.25
N LEU A 35 -8.91 27.71 12.48
CA LEU A 35 -9.32 26.39 12.98
C LEU A 35 -9.26 25.30 11.89
N LEU A 36 -9.37 25.67 10.61
CA LEU A 36 -9.26 24.73 9.49
C LEU A 36 -7.83 24.60 8.94
N TRP A 37 -6.92 25.53 9.27
CA TRP A 37 -5.52 25.49 8.86
C TRP A 37 -4.76 24.21 9.27
N PRO A 38 -4.89 23.65 10.50
CA PRO A 38 -4.15 22.46 10.88
C PRO A 38 -4.66 21.18 10.18
N LEU A 39 -5.87 21.22 9.60
CA LEU A 39 -6.40 20.10 8.80
C LEU A 39 -5.89 20.12 7.35
N ALA A 40 -5.55 21.30 6.83
CA ALA A 40 -5.02 21.46 5.47
C ALA A 40 -3.50 21.23 5.38
N SER A 41 -2.76 21.35 6.49
CA SER A 41 -1.30 21.12 6.53
C SER A 41 -0.90 19.69 6.89
N ALA A 42 -1.85 18.78 7.10
CA ALA A 42 -1.56 17.36 7.15
C ALA A 42 -1.24 16.89 5.72
N GLY A 43 0.03 17.01 5.34
CA GLY A 43 0.58 16.35 4.16
C GLY A 43 0.18 14.86 4.17
N PRO A 44 0.18 14.18 3.01
CA PRO A 44 -0.28 12.80 2.92
C PRO A 44 0.40 11.97 4.01
N ALA A 45 -0.40 11.41 4.94
CA ALA A 45 0.11 10.64 6.07
C ALA A 45 1.08 9.57 5.55
N ALA A 46 2.32 9.58 6.05
CA ALA A 46 3.33 8.62 5.66
C ALA A 46 2.84 7.21 5.99
N ILE A 47 2.96 6.27 5.05
CA ILE A 47 2.56 4.89 5.28
C ILE A 47 3.49 4.28 6.33
N SER A 48 2.91 3.76 7.42
CA SER A 48 3.67 3.20 8.54
C SER A 48 4.12 1.76 8.29
N ALA A 49 5.14 1.30 9.01
CA ALA A 49 5.59 -0.10 8.97
C ALA A 49 4.46 -1.09 9.28
N PHE A 50 3.57 -0.74 10.22
CA PHE A 50 2.39 -1.53 10.56
C PHE A 50 1.44 -1.72 9.35
N GLN A 51 1.28 -0.70 8.51
CA GLN A 51 0.45 -0.81 7.31
C GLN A 51 1.07 -1.75 6.27
N PHE A 52 2.40 -1.72 6.09
CA PHE A 52 3.10 -2.68 5.23
C PHE A 52 2.95 -4.11 5.76
N GLN A 53 3.11 -4.33 7.06
CA GLN A 53 2.95 -5.62 7.70
C GLN A 53 1.52 -6.15 7.56
N SER A 54 0.52 -5.32 7.86
CA SER A 54 -0.91 -5.66 7.71
C SER A 54 -1.26 -6.03 6.26
N PHE A 55 -0.70 -5.31 5.29
CA PHE A 55 -0.89 -5.60 3.88
C PHE A 55 -0.22 -6.92 3.47
N ALA A 56 1.01 -7.18 3.94
CA ALA A 56 1.71 -8.44 3.71
C ALA A 56 0.95 -9.64 4.30
N GLU A 57 0.37 -9.50 5.50
CA GLU A 57 -0.46 -10.54 6.11
C GLU A 57 -1.74 -10.81 5.32
N GLN A 58 -2.37 -9.77 4.75
CA GLN A 58 -3.49 -9.95 3.84
C GLN A 58 -3.07 -10.72 2.58
N CYS A 59 -1.95 -10.34 1.98
CA CYS A 59 -1.39 -11.05 0.82
C CYS A 59 -1.06 -12.52 1.16
N PHE A 60 -0.48 -12.76 2.33
CA PHE A 60 -0.16 -14.10 2.82
C PHE A 60 -1.41 -14.96 3.00
N ARG A 61 -2.50 -14.42 3.57
CA ARG A 61 -3.77 -15.14 3.68
C ARG A 61 -4.36 -15.53 2.33
N LEU A 62 -4.30 -14.63 1.34
CA LEU A 62 -4.74 -14.94 -0.02
C LEU A 62 -3.89 -16.03 -0.66
N LEU A 63 -2.56 -15.95 -0.49
CA LEU A 63 -1.60 -16.94 -0.99
C LEU A 63 -1.85 -18.32 -0.37
N LYS A 64 -1.95 -18.40 0.97
CA LYS A 64 -2.24 -19.63 1.71
C LYS A 64 -3.57 -20.26 1.29
N ALA A 65 -4.59 -19.44 1.04
CA ALA A 65 -5.92 -19.90 0.64
C ALA A 65 -6.04 -20.24 -0.86
N GLY A 66 -4.95 -20.19 -1.63
CA GLY A 66 -4.98 -20.43 -3.08
C GLY A 66 -5.81 -19.41 -3.86
N ARG A 67 -6.06 -18.22 -3.30
CA ARG A 67 -6.86 -17.15 -3.93
C ARG A 67 -5.98 -16.30 -4.86
N PHE A 68 -5.31 -16.95 -5.80
CA PHE A 68 -4.27 -16.33 -6.63
C PHE A 68 -4.79 -15.21 -7.53
N GLU A 69 -5.99 -15.36 -8.11
CA GLU A 69 -6.60 -14.29 -8.90
C GLU A 69 -6.81 -13.00 -8.09
N GLN A 70 -7.20 -13.13 -6.82
CA GLN A 70 -7.41 -12.01 -5.91
C GLN A 70 -6.08 -11.35 -5.55
N LEU A 71 -5.05 -12.16 -5.27
CA LEU A 71 -3.70 -11.70 -5.01
C LEU A 71 -3.10 -10.97 -6.22
N ALA A 72 -3.30 -11.49 -7.43
CA ALA A 72 -2.87 -10.85 -8.68
C ALA A 72 -3.53 -9.48 -8.88
N ARG A 73 -4.70 -9.21 -8.30
CA ARG A 73 -5.33 -7.87 -8.35
C ARG A 73 -4.59 -6.83 -7.52
N LEU A 74 -3.78 -7.27 -6.56
CA LEU A 74 -3.00 -6.40 -5.68
C LEU A 74 -1.66 -5.99 -6.31
N TYR A 75 -1.24 -6.65 -7.40
CA TYR A 75 -0.04 -6.25 -8.13
C TYR A 75 -0.20 -4.87 -8.78
N HIS A 76 0.87 -4.09 -8.75
CA HIS A 76 0.97 -2.82 -9.44
C HIS A 76 0.95 -3.04 -10.95
N LEU A 77 0.02 -2.35 -11.63
CA LEU A 77 -0.04 -2.27 -13.08
C LEU A 77 -0.23 -0.79 -13.46
N PRO A 78 0.41 -0.30 -14.54
CA PRO A 78 0.29 1.10 -14.93
C PRO A 78 -1.15 1.46 -15.32
N ALA A 79 -1.64 2.61 -14.86
CA ALA A 79 -3.00 3.08 -15.14
C ALA A 79 -3.30 3.26 -16.64
N GLY A 80 -2.27 3.51 -17.45
CA GLY A 80 -2.41 3.67 -18.91
C GLY A 80 -2.46 2.35 -19.70
N TYR A 81 -2.42 1.18 -19.05
CA TYR A 81 -2.51 -0.09 -19.77
C TYR A 81 -3.92 -0.31 -20.31
N PRO A 82 -4.06 -0.81 -21.55
CA PRO A 82 -5.37 -1.20 -22.08
C PRO A 82 -5.93 -2.38 -21.26
N PRO A 83 -7.26 -2.49 -21.10
CA PRO A 83 -7.91 -3.52 -20.29
C PRO A 83 -7.48 -4.96 -20.64
N GLU A 84 -7.24 -5.24 -21.92
CA GLU A 84 -6.83 -6.53 -22.45
C GLU A 84 -5.44 -6.92 -21.93
N ARG A 85 -4.52 -5.94 -21.88
CA ARG A 85 -3.19 -6.12 -21.31
C ARG A 85 -3.29 -6.37 -19.82
N ILE A 86 -4.08 -5.58 -19.08
CA ILE A 86 -4.30 -5.79 -17.64
C ILE A 86 -4.81 -7.21 -17.36
N ARG A 87 -5.78 -7.71 -18.14
CA ARG A 87 -6.29 -9.08 -18.00
C ARG A 87 -5.21 -10.12 -18.28
N ARG A 88 -4.40 -9.93 -19.32
CA ARG A 88 -3.29 -10.85 -19.65
C ARG A 88 -2.26 -10.91 -18.52
N GLU A 89 -1.76 -9.76 -18.06
CA GLU A 89 -0.77 -9.68 -16.97
C GLU A 89 -1.30 -10.37 -15.70
N ARG A 90 -2.58 -10.14 -15.35
CA ARG A 90 -3.20 -10.81 -14.19
C ARG A 90 -3.28 -12.31 -14.34
N ARG A 91 -3.56 -12.83 -15.54
CA ARG A 91 -3.55 -14.27 -15.81
C ARG A 91 -2.14 -14.86 -15.70
N GLU A 92 -1.14 -14.18 -16.26
CA GLU A 92 0.26 -14.61 -16.16
C GLU A 92 0.75 -14.61 -14.70
N ILE A 93 0.42 -13.57 -13.92
CA ILE A 93 0.73 -13.52 -12.49
C ILE A 93 0.01 -14.64 -11.74
N THR A 94 -1.27 -14.89 -12.05
CA THR A 94 -2.04 -15.97 -11.42
C THR A 94 -1.39 -17.33 -11.69
N ALA A 95 -1.07 -17.63 -12.94
CA ALA A 95 -0.39 -18.87 -13.33
C ALA A 95 1.01 -19.01 -12.70
N GLY A 96 1.75 -17.91 -12.59
CA GLY A 96 3.04 -17.88 -11.90
C GLY A 96 2.93 -18.20 -10.40
N LEU A 97 1.93 -17.65 -9.72
CA LEU A 97 1.66 -17.92 -8.31
C LEU A 97 1.22 -19.38 -8.09
N GLU A 98 0.37 -19.90 -8.98
CA GLU A 98 -0.02 -21.31 -8.99
C GLU A 98 1.19 -22.21 -9.15
N ARG A 99 2.06 -21.91 -10.13
CA ARG A 99 3.28 -22.69 -10.39
C ARG A 99 4.24 -22.66 -9.21
N LEU A 100 4.46 -21.50 -8.60
CA LEU A 100 5.27 -21.41 -7.39
C LEU A 100 4.64 -22.23 -6.25
N THR A 101 3.34 -22.14 -6.04
CA THR A 101 2.68 -22.91 -4.97
C THR A 101 2.67 -24.41 -5.27
N GLU A 102 2.62 -24.82 -6.53
CA GLU A 102 2.80 -26.22 -6.94
C GLU A 102 4.20 -26.74 -6.59
N VAL A 103 5.25 -25.97 -6.87
CA VAL A 103 6.63 -26.39 -6.57
C VAL A 103 6.90 -26.39 -5.05
N PHE A 104 6.54 -25.31 -4.36
CA PHE A 104 6.89 -25.14 -2.95
C PHE A 104 5.91 -25.81 -1.98
N GLY A 105 4.64 -25.93 -2.36
CA GLY A 105 3.53 -26.22 -1.46
C GLY A 105 2.88 -24.94 -0.92
N ALA A 106 1.71 -25.07 -0.31
CA ALA A 106 1.08 -23.93 0.34
C ALA A 106 1.93 -23.48 1.55
N PRO A 107 2.06 -22.17 1.79
CA PRO A 107 2.74 -21.69 2.97
C PRO A 107 1.84 -21.78 4.20
N ASP A 108 2.38 -22.27 5.32
CA ASP A 108 1.73 -22.26 6.62
C ASP A 108 2.50 -21.45 7.66
N GLY A 109 1.77 -20.60 8.39
CA GLY A 109 2.30 -19.60 9.32
C GLY A 109 3.00 -18.41 8.64
N CYS A 110 2.76 -17.21 9.16
CA CYS A 110 3.58 -16.02 8.89
C CYS A 110 4.02 -15.47 10.25
N ALA A 111 5.26 -15.73 10.62
CA ALA A 111 5.90 -15.06 11.75
C ALA A 111 6.88 -14.01 11.23
N GLU A 112 6.98 -12.87 11.90
CA GLU A 112 7.97 -11.85 11.59
C GLU A 112 9.39 -12.43 11.74
N VAL A 113 10.31 -11.97 10.89
CA VAL A 113 11.69 -12.44 10.92
C VAL A 113 12.63 -11.27 11.11
N GLU A 114 13.40 -11.36 12.19
CA GLU A 114 14.60 -10.55 12.37
C GLU A 114 15.81 -11.26 11.75
N GLY A 115 16.64 -10.51 11.01
CA GLY A 115 17.94 -10.97 10.54
C GLY A 115 18.02 -11.55 9.11
N GLU A 116 19.24 -11.47 8.57
CA GLU A 116 19.61 -11.88 7.21
C GLU A 116 20.28 -13.26 7.23
N ALA A 117 19.49 -14.32 7.12
CA ALA A 117 20.04 -15.59 6.68
C ALA A 117 20.30 -15.51 5.17
N ALA A 118 21.36 -16.16 4.68
CA ALA A 118 21.57 -16.33 3.25
C ALA A 118 20.43 -17.20 2.67
N MET A 119 19.52 -16.58 1.91
CA MET A 119 18.37 -17.26 1.31
C MET A 119 18.47 -17.20 -0.21
N GLN A 120 18.15 -18.31 -0.86
CA GLN A 120 17.90 -18.32 -2.31
C GLN A 120 16.44 -17.93 -2.55
N LEU A 121 16.23 -16.85 -3.30
CA LEU A 121 14.93 -16.26 -3.59
C LEU A 121 14.44 -16.68 -4.98
N PHE A 122 13.21 -17.16 -5.06
CA PHE A 122 12.48 -17.45 -6.28
C PHE A 122 11.30 -16.49 -6.35
N GLU A 123 11.37 -15.50 -7.24
CA GLU A 123 10.50 -14.33 -7.21
C GLU A 123 9.65 -14.21 -8.47
N LEU A 124 8.36 -13.98 -8.27
CA LEU A 124 7.44 -13.55 -9.30
C LEU A 124 7.27 -12.04 -9.21
N GLU A 125 7.98 -11.33 -10.07
CA GLU A 125 7.88 -9.89 -10.25
C GLU A 125 6.80 -9.57 -11.28
N GLY A 126 5.92 -8.62 -10.97
CA GLY A 126 4.96 -8.11 -11.95
C GLY A 126 5.61 -7.00 -12.77
N LEU A 127 5.34 -6.92 -14.06
CA LEU A 127 6.01 -6.03 -15.02
C LEU A 127 7.49 -6.36 -15.23
N ASP A 128 8.04 -5.87 -16.34
CA ASP A 128 9.43 -6.15 -16.75
C ASP A 128 10.48 -5.34 -15.97
N ALA A 129 11.73 -5.78 -16.07
CA ALA A 129 12.87 -5.13 -15.44
C ALA A 129 13.11 -3.69 -15.95
N GLY A 130 12.69 -3.37 -17.18
CA GLY A 130 12.80 -2.03 -17.74
C GLY A 130 11.90 -1.05 -17.00
N TYR A 131 10.65 -1.44 -16.73
CA TYR A 131 9.70 -0.64 -15.96
C TYR A 131 10.21 -0.29 -14.55
N TRP A 132 10.81 -1.27 -13.86
CA TRP A 132 11.29 -1.10 -12.50
C TRP A 132 12.65 -0.44 -12.37
N ARG A 133 13.45 -0.41 -13.44
CA ARG A 133 14.75 0.28 -13.46
C ARG A 133 14.63 1.74 -13.00
N ASP A 134 13.59 2.42 -13.46
CA ASP A 134 13.32 3.82 -13.12
C ASP A 134 12.49 3.98 -11.84
N ARG A 135 12.07 2.85 -11.23
CA ARG A 135 11.18 2.78 -10.06
C ARG A 135 11.71 1.79 -9.01
N PRO A 136 12.96 1.91 -8.55
CA PRO A 136 13.60 0.87 -7.75
C PRO A 136 13.05 0.75 -6.32
N ARG A 137 12.39 1.81 -5.82
CA ARG A 137 11.96 1.88 -4.42
C ARG A 137 10.80 0.92 -4.15
N SER A 138 11.02 0.02 -3.19
CA SER A 138 9.99 -0.86 -2.63
C SER A 138 10.31 -1.17 -1.17
N ASN A 139 9.29 -1.41 -0.36
CA ASN A 139 9.44 -1.94 0.99
C ASN A 139 9.35 -3.46 0.94
N ARG A 140 10.21 -4.13 1.71
CA ARG A 140 10.26 -5.58 1.78
C ARG A 140 9.69 -6.04 3.11
N VAL A 141 8.73 -6.97 3.06
CA VAL A 141 8.22 -7.68 4.24
C VAL A 141 8.47 -9.17 4.05
N ALA A 142 9.08 -9.82 5.04
CA ALA A 142 9.38 -11.25 4.99
C ALA A 142 8.70 -12.00 6.13
N CYS A 143 7.84 -12.96 5.77
CA CYS A 143 7.21 -13.89 6.70
C CYS A 143 8.02 -15.18 6.77
N ARG A 144 8.39 -15.65 7.97
CA ARG A 144 8.77 -17.05 8.19
C ARG A 144 7.56 -17.93 7.97
N THR A 145 7.76 -19.02 7.23
CA THR A 145 6.70 -19.99 6.96
C THR A 145 7.29 -21.40 6.85
N THR A 146 6.41 -22.40 6.86
CA THR A 146 6.72 -23.75 6.42
C THR A 146 5.91 -24.04 5.16
N PHE A 147 6.60 -24.39 4.08
CA PHE A 147 5.97 -24.81 2.84
C PHE A 147 5.71 -26.32 2.85
N ASP A 148 4.53 -26.76 2.40
CA ASP A 148 4.15 -28.19 2.49
C ASP A 148 5.13 -29.16 1.81
N ARG A 149 5.75 -28.75 0.68
CA ARG A 149 6.65 -29.62 -0.11
C ARG A 149 8.12 -29.35 0.12
N MET A 150 8.45 -28.13 0.58
CA MET A 150 9.84 -27.67 0.73
C MET A 150 10.23 -27.39 2.18
N GLY A 151 9.35 -27.59 3.16
CA GLY A 151 9.62 -27.34 4.58
C GLY A 151 9.86 -25.86 4.89
N SER A 152 10.61 -25.58 5.96
CA SER A 152 10.79 -24.20 6.43
C SER A 152 11.50 -23.29 5.42
N GLY A 153 10.98 -22.07 5.30
CA GLY A 153 11.50 -21.01 4.44
C GLY A 153 10.88 -19.65 4.78
N ARG A 154 10.84 -18.74 3.80
CA ARG A 154 10.21 -17.43 3.93
C ARG A 154 9.36 -17.09 2.71
N VAL A 155 8.24 -16.41 2.91
CA VAL A 155 7.56 -15.67 1.84
C VAL A 155 7.98 -14.21 1.95
N VAL A 156 8.38 -13.61 0.83
CA VAL A 156 8.87 -12.24 0.74
C VAL A 156 7.92 -11.45 -0.14
N PHE A 157 7.35 -10.38 0.38
CA PHE A 157 6.54 -9.44 -0.37
C PHE A 157 7.34 -8.17 -0.62
N ARG A 158 7.48 -7.74 -1.88
CA ARG A 158 7.91 -6.37 -2.19
C ARG A 158 6.69 -5.53 -2.48
N ILE A 159 6.56 -4.44 -1.72
CA ILE A 159 5.39 -3.59 -1.69
C ILE A 159 5.80 -2.19 -2.14
N VAL A 160 5.03 -1.63 -3.05
CA VAL A 160 5.21 -0.27 -3.57
C VAL A 160 4.02 0.60 -3.17
N VAL A 161 4.23 1.91 -3.20
CA VAL A 161 3.21 2.92 -2.90
C VAL A 161 2.97 3.75 -4.14
N TYR A 162 1.80 3.58 -4.75
CA TYR A 162 1.35 4.38 -5.88
C TYR A 162 -0.07 4.87 -5.63
N ASP A 163 -0.35 6.13 -5.96
CA ASP A 163 -1.65 6.78 -5.76
C ASP A 163 -2.19 6.61 -4.33
N ARG A 164 -1.29 6.70 -3.33
CA ARG A 164 -1.57 6.50 -1.90
C ARG A 164 -2.13 5.11 -1.55
N ARG A 165 -1.89 4.10 -2.41
CA ARG A 165 -2.31 2.71 -2.21
C ARG A 165 -1.10 1.80 -2.12
N LEU A 166 -1.17 0.85 -1.21
CA LEU A 166 -0.24 -0.27 -1.14
C LEU A 166 -0.53 -1.26 -2.27
N GLN A 167 0.50 -1.64 -3.00
CA GLN A 167 0.41 -2.56 -4.12
C GLN A 167 1.62 -3.50 -4.11
N LEU A 168 1.46 -4.71 -4.62
CA LEU A 168 2.54 -5.66 -4.77
C LEU A 168 3.38 -5.33 -6.00
N ARG A 169 4.69 -5.35 -5.83
CA ARG A 169 5.64 -5.45 -6.95
C ARG A 169 5.97 -6.91 -7.22
N SER A 170 6.20 -7.69 -6.16
CA SER A 170 6.56 -9.09 -6.27
C SER A 170 6.18 -9.91 -5.05
N VAL A 171 6.08 -11.21 -5.28
CA VAL A 171 5.98 -12.26 -4.26
C VAL A 171 7.12 -13.23 -4.50
N GLY A 172 7.90 -13.50 -3.46
CA GLY A 172 9.05 -14.37 -3.52
C GLY A 172 9.00 -15.50 -2.50
N PHE A 173 9.41 -16.68 -2.92
CA PHE A 173 9.57 -17.87 -2.10
C PHE A 173 11.06 -18.03 -1.83
N ALA A 174 11.45 -18.03 -0.56
CA ALA A 174 12.85 -18.06 -0.15
C ALA A 174 13.15 -19.32 0.65
N LEU A 175 14.19 -20.03 0.26
CA LEU A 175 14.72 -21.21 0.96
C LEU A 175 16.15 -20.94 1.42
N PRO A 176 16.65 -21.65 2.46
CA PRO A 176 18.05 -21.54 2.87
C PRO A 176 19.00 -21.80 1.69
N GLY A 177 19.92 -20.88 1.48
CA GLY A 177 20.90 -20.94 0.39
C GLY A 177 21.76 -22.21 0.46
N GLY A 178 22.12 -22.76 -0.69
CA GLY A 178 22.94 -23.98 -0.79
C GLY A 178 22.22 -25.27 -0.37
N SER A 179 20.98 -25.21 0.11
CA SER A 179 20.22 -26.41 0.48
C SER A 179 19.84 -27.25 -0.76
N LYS A 180 19.82 -28.58 -0.60
CA LYS A 180 19.32 -29.51 -1.65
C LYS A 180 17.89 -29.16 -2.10
N ARG A 181 17.09 -28.59 -1.19
CA ARG A 181 15.71 -28.14 -1.43
C ARG A 181 15.67 -26.94 -2.38
N ALA A 182 16.51 -25.92 -2.15
CA ALA A 182 16.61 -24.77 -3.05
C ALA A 182 17.09 -25.17 -4.45
N GLN A 183 18.09 -26.05 -4.53
CA GLN A 183 18.54 -26.60 -5.82
C GLN A 183 17.44 -27.38 -6.55
N ARG A 184 16.65 -28.17 -5.81
CA ARG A 184 15.51 -28.91 -6.35
C ARG A 184 14.44 -27.96 -6.90
N ALA A 185 14.04 -26.95 -6.12
CA ALA A 185 13.05 -25.95 -6.55
C ALA A 185 13.50 -25.22 -7.83
N GLY A 186 14.77 -24.82 -7.92
CA GLY A 186 15.33 -24.20 -9.12
C GLY A 186 15.26 -25.11 -10.35
N ARG A 187 15.51 -26.42 -10.21
CA ARG A 187 15.35 -27.38 -11.32
C ARG A 187 13.88 -27.58 -11.72
N GLU A 188 12.97 -27.62 -10.76
CA GLU A 188 11.54 -27.80 -11.04
C GLU A 188 10.92 -26.57 -11.72
N LEU A 189 11.39 -25.37 -11.38
CA LEU A 189 10.97 -24.13 -12.05
C LEU A 189 11.65 -23.94 -13.41
N GLY A 190 12.89 -24.38 -13.58
CA GLY A 190 13.62 -24.27 -14.85
C GLY A 190 13.14 -25.22 -15.95
N ARG A 191 12.37 -26.26 -15.60
CA ARG A 191 11.68 -27.11 -16.58
C ARG A 191 10.40 -26.40 -17.01
N GLN A 192 10.48 -25.52 -18.01
CA GLN A 192 9.28 -25.08 -18.71
C GLN A 192 8.69 -26.27 -19.48
N PRO A 193 7.36 -26.48 -19.49
CA PRO A 193 6.76 -27.31 -20.52
C PRO A 193 6.97 -26.58 -21.85
N THR A 194 7.85 -27.13 -22.68
CA THR A 194 7.85 -26.82 -24.11
C THR A 194 6.48 -27.24 -24.64
N GLU A 195 5.60 -26.26 -24.86
CA GLU A 195 4.46 -26.39 -25.75
C GLU A 195 4.93 -26.58 -27.19
#